data_AF-A0A2G6F5Z0-F1
#
_entry.id   AF-A0A2G6F5Z0-F1
#
_cell.length_a   1.000
_cell.length_b   1.000
_cell.length_c   1.000
_cell.angle_alpha   90.00
_cell.angle_beta   90.00
_cell.angle_gamma   90.00
#
_symmetry.space_group_name_H-M   'P 1'
#
loop_
_entity.id
_entity.type
_entity.pdbx_description
1 polymer ?
#
loop_
_entity_poly.entity_id
_entity_poly.type
_entity_poly.pdbx_seq_one_letter_code
_entity_poly.pdbx_strand_id
1 'polypeptide(L)'
;MKRKNIVLGMLSVYFITIGLSGYAQELSDNNSALIAAYFDNSSNVISQTKIFQNGNYNTSFIQTSPKENINIYQEGSFNGYFFISAYGKNDFNLNVIQQGKNNSIHIFGENSLMKNATIRQTGTNKDVIITNN
;
A
#
# COMPACT_ATOMS: atom_id res chain seq x y z
N MET A 1 10.32 76.50 -16.53
CA MET A 1 11.17 75.66 -15.64
C MET A 1 10.37 74.76 -14.67
N LYS A 2 9.31 75.24 -14.01
CA LYS A 2 8.57 74.47 -12.97
C LYS A 2 7.92 73.14 -13.40
N ARG A 3 7.43 72.99 -14.63
CA ARG A 3 6.73 71.77 -15.09
C ARG A 3 7.65 70.55 -15.31
N LYS A 4 8.91 70.75 -15.73
CA LYS A 4 9.86 69.64 -15.95
C LYS A 4 10.24 68.93 -14.64
N ASN A 5 10.38 69.68 -13.55
CA ASN A 5 10.78 69.13 -12.25
C ASN A 5 9.67 68.28 -11.61
N ILE A 6 8.40 68.61 -11.89
CA ILE A 6 7.25 67.83 -11.40
C ILE A 6 7.18 66.47 -12.11
N VAL A 7 7.36 66.45 -13.43
CA VAL A 7 7.33 65.20 -14.22
C VAL A 7 8.50 64.29 -13.83
N LEU A 8 9.69 64.86 -13.60
CA LEU A 8 10.85 64.09 -13.16
C LEU A 8 10.66 63.49 -11.76
N GLY A 9 10.00 64.24 -10.86
CA GLY A 9 9.63 63.77 -9.52
C GLY A 9 8.55 62.68 -9.54
N MET A 10 7.59 62.73 -10.47
CA MET A 10 6.61 61.66 -10.61
C MET A 10 7.20 60.38 -11.21
N LEU A 11 8.14 60.51 -12.15
CA LEU A 11 8.85 59.35 -12.70
C LEU A 11 9.67 58.62 -11.64
N SER A 12 10.38 59.35 -10.77
CA SER A 12 11.21 58.73 -9.73
C SER A 12 10.37 57.98 -8.70
N VAL A 13 9.20 58.51 -8.31
CA VAL A 13 8.27 57.82 -7.40
C VAL A 13 7.73 56.54 -8.03
N TYR A 14 7.40 56.57 -9.33
CA TYR A 14 6.91 55.40 -10.05
C TYR A 14 7.94 54.25 -10.10
N PHE A 15 9.22 54.58 -10.36
CA PHE A 15 10.29 53.58 -10.35
C PHE A 15 10.54 52.97 -8.96
N ILE A 16 10.41 53.76 -7.89
CA ILE A 16 10.55 53.26 -6.51
C ILE A 16 9.41 52.29 -6.17
N THR A 17 8.17 52.58 -6.59
CA THR A 17 7.02 51.73 -6.29
C THR A 17 7.06 50.37 -6.99
N ILE A 18 7.65 50.29 -8.19
CA ILE A 18 7.80 49.02 -8.93
C ILE A 18 8.97 48.20 -8.37
N GLY A 19 10.05 48.86 -7.90
CA GLY A 19 11.20 48.16 -7.33
C GLY A 19 10.91 47.45 -6.01
N LEU A 20 9.92 47.93 -5.24
CA LEU A 20 9.55 47.38 -3.93
C LEU A 20 8.54 46.22 -3.98
N SER A 21 7.84 46.02 -5.10
CA SER A 21 6.84 44.95 -5.23
C SER A 21 7.41 43.60 -5.66
N GLY A 22 8.71 43.51 -5.98
CA GLY A 22 9.35 42.32 -6.54
C GLY A 22 9.89 41.29 -5.53
N TYR A 23 9.82 41.55 -4.23
CA TYR A 23 10.47 40.70 -3.22
C TYR A 23 9.47 40.20 -2.17
N ALA A 24 8.55 39.32 -2.60
CA ALA A 24 7.83 38.47 -1.65
C ALA A 24 8.66 37.18 -1.46
N GLN A 25 9.29 37.05 -0.29
CA GLN A 25 10.02 35.84 0.08
C GLN A 25 9.02 34.77 0.55
N GLU A 26 9.02 33.59 -0.06
CA GLU A 26 8.24 32.46 0.42
C GLU A 26 8.72 32.03 1.82
N LEU A 27 7.83 32.08 2.80
CA LEU A 27 8.05 31.55 4.14
C LEU A 27 7.90 30.02 4.09
N SER A 28 9.01 29.32 3.92
CA SER A 28 9.08 27.87 4.13
C SER A 28 9.39 27.60 5.61
N ASP A 29 8.41 27.07 6.36
CA ASP A 29 8.64 26.60 7.72
C ASP A 29 9.11 25.13 7.68
N ASN A 30 10.34 24.91 8.17
CA ASN A 30 10.93 23.58 8.28
C ASN A 30 10.04 22.60 9.06
N ASN A 31 9.25 23.07 10.03
CA ASN A 31 8.33 22.23 10.78
C ASN A 31 7.16 21.76 9.91
N SER A 32 6.68 22.61 8.99
CA SER A 32 5.61 22.24 8.07
C SER A 32 6.07 21.18 7.07
N ALA A 33 7.31 21.28 6.58
CA ALA A 33 7.92 20.25 5.74
C ALA A 33 8.12 18.92 6.49
N LEU A 34 8.55 18.95 7.75
CA LEU A 34 8.69 17.76 8.59
C LEU A 34 7.34 17.10 8.92
N ILE A 35 6.31 17.91 9.20
CA ILE A 35 4.95 17.42 9.45
C ILE A 35 4.38 16.77 8.18
N ALA A 36 4.52 17.41 7.01
CA ALA A 36 4.10 16.83 5.74
C ALA A 36 4.85 15.52 5.45
N ALA A 37 6.17 15.49 5.63
CA ALA A 37 6.98 14.29 5.48
C ALA A 37 6.61 13.18 6.46
N TYR A 38 6.14 13.50 7.67
CA TYR A 38 5.66 12.53 8.65
C TYR A 38 4.33 11.89 8.22
N PHE A 39 3.39 12.69 7.70
CA PHE A 39 2.14 12.18 7.16
C PHE A 39 2.33 11.40 5.84
N ASP A 40 3.26 11.82 4.98
CA ASP A 40 3.67 11.06 3.79
C ASP A 40 4.42 9.76 4.14
N ASN A 41 5.19 9.74 5.23
CA ASN A 41 5.86 8.54 5.76
C ASN A 41 4.95 7.66 6.63
N SER A 42 3.70 8.06 6.90
CA SER A 42 2.68 7.14 7.41
C SER A 42 2.27 6.19 6.28
N SER A 43 3.24 5.33 5.96
CA SER A 43 3.26 4.26 4.98
C SER A 43 1.87 3.83 4.54
N ASN A 44 1.61 4.02 3.25
CA ASN A 44 0.72 3.17 2.46
C ASN A 44 1.20 1.71 2.62
N VAL A 45 0.91 1.07 3.76
CA VAL A 45 1.05 -0.38 3.88
C VAL A 45 -0.13 -0.95 3.14
N ILE A 46 0.09 -1.17 1.84
CA ILE A 46 -0.90 -1.80 0.97
C ILE A 46 -0.76 -3.29 1.23
N SER A 47 -1.61 -3.85 2.09
CA SER A 47 -1.89 -5.28 2.05
C SER A 47 -2.41 -5.61 0.65
N GLN A 48 -1.78 -6.59 0.00
CA GLN A 48 -2.22 -7.06 -1.31
C GLN A 48 -2.56 -8.55 -1.24
N THR A 49 -3.85 -8.84 -1.39
CA THR A 49 -4.32 -10.20 -1.62
C THR A 49 -4.63 -10.38 -3.10
N LYS A 50 -3.97 -11.35 -3.75
CA LYS A 50 -4.25 -11.74 -5.14
C LYS A 50 -4.81 -13.15 -5.15
N ILE A 51 -5.94 -13.29 -5.82
CA ILE A 51 -6.60 -14.59 -5.99
C ILE A 51 -6.77 -14.80 -7.48
N PHE A 52 -6.23 -15.90 -7.98
CA PHE A 52 -6.43 -16.39 -9.33
C PHE A 52 -7.08 -17.77 -9.25
N GLN A 53 -8.28 -17.91 -9.82
CA GLN A 53 -9.04 -19.15 -9.82
C GLN A 53 -9.36 -19.52 -11.26
N ASN A 54 -8.91 -20.69 -11.70
CA ASN A 54 -9.18 -21.25 -13.02
C ASN A 54 -9.89 -22.59 -12.88
N GLY A 55 -11.18 -22.63 -13.23
CA GLY A 55 -12.06 -23.79 -13.13
C GLY A 55 -13.35 -23.48 -12.37
N ASN A 56 -14.11 -24.51 -12.00
CA ASN A 56 -15.48 -24.33 -11.48
C ASN A 56 -15.53 -24.48 -9.96
N TYR A 57 -16.31 -23.63 -9.29
CA TYR A 57 -16.63 -23.74 -7.85
C TYR A 57 -15.41 -23.72 -6.90
N ASN A 58 -14.34 -23.03 -7.26
CA ASN A 58 -13.26 -22.77 -6.31
C ASN A 58 -13.71 -21.72 -5.28
N THR A 59 -13.29 -21.86 -4.03
CA THR A 59 -13.61 -20.95 -2.94
C THR A 59 -12.35 -20.51 -2.22
N SER A 60 -12.37 -19.28 -1.71
CA SER A 60 -11.29 -18.71 -0.91
C SER A 60 -11.89 -17.83 0.17
N PHE A 61 -11.56 -18.11 1.43
CA PHE A 61 -11.88 -17.29 2.58
C PHE A 61 -10.59 -16.86 3.25
N ILE A 62 -10.43 -15.56 3.45
CA ILE A 62 -9.16 -14.98 3.88
C ILE A 62 -9.47 -13.84 4.85
N GLN A 63 -8.96 -13.98 6.08
CA GLN A 63 -8.97 -12.95 7.10
C GLN A 63 -7.53 -12.60 7.43
N THR A 64 -7.08 -11.41 7.00
CA THR A 64 -5.69 -10.94 7.13
C THR A 64 -5.63 -9.64 7.91
N SER A 65 -4.42 -9.27 8.33
CA SER A 65 -4.11 -7.91 8.77
C SER A 65 -3.56 -7.02 7.64
N PRO A 66 -3.48 -5.68 7.84
CA PRO A 66 -3.03 -4.73 6.82
C PRO A 66 -1.57 -4.88 6.34
N LYS A 67 -0.77 -5.78 6.94
CA LYS A 67 0.65 -5.99 6.58
C LYS A 67 0.91 -7.27 5.80
N GLU A 68 -0.13 -7.94 5.34
CA GLU A 68 -0.03 -9.26 4.75
C GLU A 68 -0.18 -9.22 3.22
N ASN A 69 0.68 -9.95 2.51
CA ASN A 69 0.52 -10.20 1.08
C ASN A 69 0.29 -11.69 0.82
N ILE A 70 -0.89 -12.01 0.32
CA ILE A 70 -1.28 -13.40 0.08
C ILE A 70 -1.56 -13.58 -1.41
N ASN A 71 -0.85 -14.50 -2.04
CA ASN A 71 -1.07 -14.89 -3.43
C ASN A 71 -1.64 -16.30 -3.45
N ILE A 72 -2.81 -16.47 -4.07
CA ILE A 72 -3.50 -17.75 -4.18
C ILE A 72 -3.74 -18.04 -5.66
N TYR A 73 -3.27 -19.20 -6.10
CA TYR A 73 -3.48 -19.75 -7.41
C TYR A 73 -4.20 -21.09 -7.27
N GLN A 74 -5.44 -21.15 -7.74
CA GLN A 74 -6.26 -22.37 -7.76
C GLN A 74 -6.56 -22.77 -9.20
N GLU A 75 -6.11 -23.96 -9.61
CA GLU A 75 -6.35 -24.54 -10.92
C GLU A 75 -7.12 -25.85 -10.79
N GLY A 76 -8.21 -25.97 -11.55
CA GLY A 76 -9.18 -27.06 -11.46
C GLY A 76 -10.44 -26.65 -10.70
N SER A 77 -11.22 -27.61 -10.19
CA SER A 77 -12.59 -27.36 -9.72
C SER A 77 -12.79 -27.81 -8.28
N PHE A 78 -13.68 -27.12 -7.56
CA PHE A 78 -14.05 -27.41 -6.16
C PHE A 78 -12.87 -27.31 -5.16
N ASN A 79 -11.84 -26.52 -5.45
CA ASN A 79 -10.75 -26.29 -4.50
C ASN A 79 -11.16 -25.23 -3.47
N GLY A 80 -10.88 -25.50 -2.19
CA GLY A 80 -11.13 -24.60 -1.08
C GLY A 80 -9.83 -24.10 -0.46
N TYR A 81 -9.77 -22.80 -0.19
CA TYR A 81 -8.71 -22.18 0.59
C TYR A 81 -9.32 -21.40 1.76
N PHE A 82 -8.81 -21.62 2.98
CA PHE A 82 -9.25 -20.95 4.19
C PHE A 82 -8.04 -20.48 4.99
N PHE A 83 -7.94 -19.18 5.24
CA PHE A 83 -6.89 -18.58 6.03
C PHE A 83 -7.44 -17.57 7.04
N ILE A 84 -7.06 -17.73 8.30
CA ILE A 84 -7.28 -16.73 9.35
C ILE A 84 -5.94 -16.39 9.99
N SER A 85 -5.52 -15.14 9.85
CA SER A 85 -4.43 -14.57 10.64
C SER A 85 -4.90 -14.27 12.06
N ALA A 86 -4.09 -14.68 13.05
CA ALA A 86 -4.37 -14.45 14.47
C ALA A 86 -3.57 -13.25 15.05
N TYR A 87 -2.47 -12.83 14.40
CA TYR A 87 -1.48 -11.93 15.01
C TYR A 87 -0.83 -10.97 14.01
N GLY A 88 -1.61 -10.07 13.45
CA GLY A 88 -1.23 -9.08 12.43
C GLY A 88 -0.17 -8.02 12.77
N LYS A 89 0.84 -8.34 13.59
CA LYS A 89 1.90 -7.42 13.98
C LYS A 89 3.05 -7.39 12.97
N ASN A 90 3.28 -8.48 12.24
CA ASN A 90 4.46 -8.67 11.42
C ASN A 90 4.11 -8.73 9.93
N ASP A 91 5.05 -8.32 9.09
CA ASP A 91 4.91 -8.53 7.64
C ASP A 91 4.91 -10.03 7.36
N PHE A 92 3.83 -10.49 6.74
CA PHE A 92 3.61 -11.89 6.40
C PHE A 92 3.31 -11.99 4.91
N ASN A 93 4.04 -12.87 4.22
CA ASN A 93 3.77 -13.16 2.82
C ASN A 93 3.59 -14.65 2.65
N LEU A 94 2.55 -15.05 1.94
CA LEU A 94 2.26 -16.46 1.69
C LEU A 94 1.86 -16.65 0.23
N ASN A 95 2.43 -17.67 -0.40
CA ASN A 95 2.03 -18.09 -1.72
C ASN A 95 1.39 -19.47 -1.65
N VAL A 96 0.23 -19.63 -2.28
CA VAL A 96 -0.56 -20.86 -2.24
C VAL A 96 -0.89 -21.28 -3.65
N ILE A 97 -0.55 -22.53 -3.97
CA ILE A 97 -0.78 -23.14 -5.27
C ILE A 97 -1.57 -24.43 -5.05
N GLN A 98 -2.84 -24.44 -5.44
CA GLN A 98 -3.69 -25.63 -5.45
C GLN A 98 -3.97 -26.04 -6.89
N GLN A 99 -3.64 -27.28 -7.25
CA GLN A 99 -3.90 -27.83 -8.59
C GLN A 99 -4.64 -29.16 -8.51
N GLY A 100 -5.77 -29.24 -9.22
CA GLY A 100 -6.60 -30.43 -9.33
C GLY A 100 -8.02 -30.22 -8.82
N LYS A 101 -8.65 -31.25 -8.22
CA LYS A 101 -10.09 -31.22 -7.94
C LYS A 101 -10.39 -31.54 -6.48
N ASN A 102 -11.32 -30.79 -5.89
CA ASN A 102 -11.84 -31.07 -4.55
C ASN A 102 -10.73 -31.13 -3.50
N ASN A 103 -9.76 -30.21 -3.56
CA ASN A 103 -8.72 -30.11 -2.56
C ASN A 103 -9.02 -28.98 -1.57
N SER A 104 -8.62 -29.12 -0.31
CA SER A 104 -8.74 -28.07 0.69
C SER A 104 -7.40 -27.72 1.36
N ILE A 105 -7.19 -26.44 1.63
CA ILE A 105 -6.11 -25.94 2.49
C ILE A 105 -6.75 -25.06 3.56
N HIS A 106 -6.50 -25.40 4.82
CA HIS A 106 -6.96 -24.67 5.99
C HIS A 106 -5.76 -24.23 6.80
N ILE A 107 -5.61 -22.93 7.03
CA ILE A 107 -4.49 -22.36 7.75
C ILE A 107 -5.04 -21.47 8.85
N PHE A 108 -4.67 -21.82 10.09
CA PHE A 108 -5.07 -21.10 11.29
C PHE A 108 -3.83 -20.48 11.93
N GLY A 109 -3.79 -19.16 12.00
CA GLY A 109 -2.66 -18.40 12.53
C GLY A 109 -1.50 -18.27 11.56
N GLU A 110 -0.54 -17.44 11.94
CA GLU A 110 0.68 -17.15 11.21
C GLU A 110 1.88 -17.20 12.17
N ASN A 111 3.03 -17.65 11.68
CA ASN A 111 4.29 -17.60 12.43
C ASN A 111 5.47 -17.29 11.50
N SER A 112 6.64 -17.06 12.09
CA SER A 112 7.86 -16.70 11.37
C SER A 112 8.35 -17.77 10.40
N LEU A 113 8.04 -19.05 10.62
CA LEU A 113 8.45 -20.15 9.74
C LEU A 113 7.70 -20.13 8.41
N MET A 114 6.48 -19.61 8.40
CA MET A 114 5.64 -19.50 7.20
C MET A 114 5.85 -18.20 6.43
N LYS A 115 6.64 -17.26 6.96
CA LYS A 115 6.93 -16.01 6.26
C LYS A 115 7.65 -16.32 4.94
N ASN A 116 7.07 -15.85 3.83
CA ASN A 116 7.51 -16.10 2.46
C ASN A 116 7.43 -17.57 2.03
N ALA A 117 6.69 -18.42 2.76
CA ALA A 117 6.52 -19.81 2.39
C ALA A 117 5.66 -19.94 1.12
N THR A 118 5.88 -21.03 0.39
CA THR A 118 4.98 -21.49 -0.66
C THR A 118 4.37 -22.81 -0.26
N ILE A 119 3.04 -22.87 -0.22
CA ILE A 119 2.30 -24.12 -0.02
C ILE A 119 1.83 -24.58 -1.40
N ARG A 120 2.24 -25.78 -1.80
CA ARG A 120 1.80 -26.41 -3.04
C ARG A 120 1.07 -27.70 -2.73
N GLN A 121 -0.18 -27.78 -3.16
CA GLN A 121 -1.03 -28.96 -3.05
C GLN A 121 -1.49 -29.37 -4.45
N THR A 122 -1.22 -30.61 -4.83
CA THR A 122 -1.58 -31.16 -6.14
C THR A 122 -2.32 -32.48 -5.99
N GLY A 123 -3.36 -32.70 -6.79
CA GLY A 123 -4.07 -33.98 -6.85
C GLY A 123 -5.57 -33.83 -6.74
N THR A 124 -6.24 -34.84 -6.21
CA THR A 124 -7.71 -34.86 -6.05
C THR A 124 -8.08 -35.37 -4.67
N ASN A 125 -9.09 -34.76 -4.05
CA ASN A 125 -9.57 -35.11 -2.71
C ASN A 125 -8.45 -35.06 -1.66
N LYS A 126 -7.66 -33.97 -1.65
CA LYS A 126 -6.56 -33.78 -0.70
C LYS A 126 -6.91 -32.66 0.27
N ASP A 127 -6.62 -32.89 1.55
CA ASP A 127 -6.79 -31.88 2.59
C ASP A 127 -5.45 -31.60 3.26
N VAL A 128 -5.16 -30.32 3.47
CA VAL A 128 -3.99 -29.84 4.22
C VAL A 128 -4.49 -28.91 5.31
N ILE A 129 -4.10 -29.20 6.55
CA ILE A 129 -4.44 -28.38 7.72
C ILE A 129 -3.12 -27.92 8.35
N ILE A 130 -2.98 -26.61 8.53
CA ILE A 130 -1.84 -25.99 9.17
C ILE A 130 -2.35 -25.16 10.34
N THR A 131 -1.81 -25.44 11.52
CA THR A 131 -2.14 -24.69 12.74
C THR A 131 -0.85 -24.10 13.29
N ASN A 132 -0.84 -22.78 13.42
CA ASN A 132 0.26 -22.03 13.99
C ASN A 132 -0.23 -21.35 15.27
N ASN A 133 0.55 -21.49 16.33
CA ASN A 133 0.32 -20.86 17.63
C ASN A 133 1.36 -19.76 17.86
#